data_AF-A0A090TW60-F1
#
_entry.id   AF-A0A090TW60-F1
#
_cell.length_a   1.000
_cell.length_b   1.000
_cell.length_c   1.000
_cell.angle_alpha   90.00
_cell.angle_beta   90.00
_cell.angle_gamma   90.00
#
_symmetry.space_group_name_H-M   'P 1'
#
loop_
_entity.id
_entity.type
_entity.pdbx_description
1 polymer ?
#
loop_
_entity_poly.entity_id
_entity_poly.type
_entity_poly.pdbx_seq_one_letter_code
_entity_poly.pdbx_strand_id
1 'polypeptide(L)'
;MRAKLIALTIIASAVSFTATSQDALDYMTIQSIKSSMSKSDIEQALENWRSAQLENIEVRARYVSDRAPRQYIIDTIEDEYQVARQKLGL
;
A
#
# COMPACT_ATOMS: atom_id res chain seq x y z
N MET A 1 1.04 -21.14 -2.62
CA MET A 1 1.62 -20.26 -1.58
C MET A 1 2.63 -19.23 -2.12
N ARG A 2 3.45 -19.52 -3.15
CA ARG A 2 4.43 -18.56 -3.69
C ARG A 2 3.83 -17.34 -4.41
N ALA A 3 2.74 -17.50 -5.15
CA ALA A 3 2.07 -16.39 -5.85
C ALA A 3 1.48 -15.33 -4.90
N LYS A 4 0.95 -15.77 -3.74
CA LYS A 4 0.38 -14.89 -2.71
C LYS A 4 1.42 -13.97 -2.06
N LEU A 5 2.65 -14.45 -1.93
CA LEU A 5 3.78 -13.71 -1.37
C LEU A 5 4.30 -12.65 -2.35
N ILE A 6 4.40 -12.99 -3.63
CA ILE A 6 4.80 -12.05 -4.70
C ILE A 6 3.78 -10.91 -4.81
N ALA A 7 2.48 -11.23 -4.78
CA ALA A 7 1.41 -10.23 -4.80
C ALA A 7 1.52 -9.23 -3.63
N LEU A 8 1.80 -9.72 -2.41
CA LEU A 8 1.96 -8.86 -1.23
C LEU A 8 3.17 -7.92 -1.37
N THR A 9 4.31 -8.40 -1.87
CA THR A 9 5.52 -7.59 -2.04
C THR A 9 5.32 -6.50 -3.09
N ILE A 10 4.65 -6.81 -4.21
CA ILE A 10 4.39 -5.86 -5.29
C ILE A 10 3.39 -4.79 -4.84
N ILE A 11 2.38 -5.15 -4.05
CA ILE A 11 1.42 -4.20 -3.50
C ILE A 11 2.09 -3.34 -2.42
N ALA A 12 2.88 -3.93 -1.52
CA ALA A 12 3.64 -3.16 -0.52
C ALA A 12 4.59 -2.16 -1.17
N SER A 13 5.23 -2.51 -2.29
CA SER A 13 6.00 -1.55 -3.07
C SER A 13 5.11 -0.44 -3.63
N ALA A 14 3.96 -0.76 -4.23
CA ALA A 14 3.05 0.26 -4.80
C ALA A 14 2.54 1.29 -3.77
N VAL A 15 2.47 0.91 -2.49
CA VAL A 15 2.01 1.81 -1.41
C VAL A 15 3.15 2.58 -0.73
N SER A 16 4.41 2.10 -0.80
CA SER A 16 5.55 2.71 -0.10
C SER A 16 6.19 3.92 -0.80
N PHE A 17 5.70 4.32 -1.98
CA PHE A 17 6.29 5.41 -2.76
C PHE A 17 5.55 6.73 -2.55
N THR A 18 5.97 7.47 -1.52
CA THR A 18 5.59 8.86 -1.34
C THR A 18 6.37 9.76 -2.31
N ALA A 19 5.58 10.49 -3.11
CA ALA A 19 5.82 11.77 -3.76
C ALA A 19 7.22 12.07 -4.38
N THR A 20 7.17 12.28 -5.70
CA THR A 20 8.10 13.02 -6.59
C THR A 20 9.11 12.16 -7.36
N SER A 21 8.86 12.05 -8.69
CA SER A 21 9.76 11.52 -9.75
C SER A 21 9.82 9.98 -9.98
N GLN A 22 8.68 9.29 -10.18
CA GLN A 22 8.68 7.84 -10.50
C GLN A 22 7.57 7.33 -11.45
N ASP A 23 6.92 8.19 -12.25
CA ASP A 23 5.64 7.84 -12.92
C ASP A 23 5.65 6.65 -13.89
N ALA A 24 6.74 6.41 -14.64
CA ALA A 24 6.77 5.33 -15.63
C ALA A 24 6.92 3.94 -14.98
N LEU A 25 7.78 3.81 -13.96
CA LEU A 25 7.96 2.55 -13.22
C LEU A 25 6.73 2.24 -12.36
N ASP A 26 6.13 3.27 -11.75
CA ASP A 26 4.86 3.16 -11.04
C ASP A 26 3.74 2.68 -11.97
N TYR A 27 3.62 3.29 -13.15
CA TYR A 27 2.64 2.89 -14.15
C TYR A 27 2.83 1.43 -14.59
N MET A 28 4.05 1.02 -14.94
CA MET A 28 4.36 -0.36 -15.32
C MET A 28 4.02 -1.36 -14.20
N THR A 29 4.31 -1.00 -12.95
CA THR A 29 3.98 -1.82 -11.78
C THR A 29 2.48 -1.96 -11.61
N ILE A 30 1.72 -0.87 -11.72
CA ILE A 30 0.25 -0.85 -11.64
C ILE A 30 -0.37 -1.71 -12.75
N GLN A 31 0.12 -1.60 -13.99
CA GLN A 31 -0.37 -2.42 -15.10
C GLN A 31 -0.07 -3.90 -14.89
N SER A 32 1.12 -4.23 -14.38
CA SER A 32 1.49 -5.60 -14.04
C SER A 32 0.55 -6.20 -12.98
N ILE A 33 0.25 -5.46 -11.92
CA ILE A 33 -0.72 -5.87 -10.88
C ILE A 33 -2.10 -6.14 -11.50
N LYS A 34 -2.61 -5.17 -12.27
CA LYS A 34 -3.92 -5.28 -12.94
C LYS A 34 -4.00 -6.47 -13.90
N SER A 35 -2.90 -6.81 -14.57
CA SER A 35 -2.84 -7.94 -15.51
C SER A 35 -2.71 -9.30 -14.83
N SER A 36 -2.17 -9.34 -13.61
CA SER A 36 -1.82 -10.60 -12.91
C SER A 36 -2.82 -11.00 -11.83
N MET A 37 -3.67 -10.08 -11.37
CA MET A 37 -4.62 -10.30 -10.29
C MET A 37 -6.03 -9.88 -10.68
N SER A 38 -7.03 -10.58 -10.14
CA SER A 38 -8.42 -10.16 -10.26
C SER A 38 -8.68 -8.91 -9.40
N LYS A 39 -9.71 -8.11 -9.76
CA LYS A 39 -10.08 -6.91 -9.00
C LYS A 39 -10.32 -7.23 -7.51
N SER A 40 -11.04 -8.31 -7.21
CA SER A 40 -11.32 -8.76 -5.84
C SER A 40 -10.05 -9.17 -5.09
N ASP A 41 -9.08 -9.79 -5.76
CA ASP A 41 -7.81 -10.16 -5.11
C ASP A 41 -6.97 -8.92 -4.79
N ILE A 42 -7.01 -7.89 -5.64
CA ILE A 42 -6.33 -6.60 -5.40
C ILE A 42 -6.99 -5.88 -4.22
N GLU A 43 -8.32 -5.80 -4.19
CA GLU A 43 -9.09 -5.23 -3.07
C GLU A 43 -8.77 -5.93 -1.75
N GLN A 44 -8.82 -7.27 -1.74
CA GLN A 44 -8.50 -8.05 -0.55
C GLN A 44 -7.04 -7.86 -0.09
N ALA A 45 -6.10 -7.78 -1.04
CA ALA A 45 -4.70 -7.58 -0.70
C ALA A 45 -4.41 -6.17 -0.15
N LEU A 46 -5.07 -5.13 -0.68
CA LEU A 46 -5.00 -3.78 -0.12
C LEU A 46 -5.62 -3.71 1.27
N GLU A 47 -6.75 -4.38 1.51
CA GLU A 47 -7.38 -4.40 2.83
C GLU A 47 -6.52 -5.13 3.87
N ASN A 48 -5.90 -6.24 3.46
CA ASN A 48 -4.96 -6.97 4.31
C ASN A 48 -3.72 -6.11 4.63
N TRP A 49 -3.21 -5.37 3.64
CA TRP A 49 -2.11 -4.44 3.87
C TRP A 49 -2.52 -3.36 4.88
N ARG A 50 -3.65 -2.69 4.66
CA ARG A 50 -4.17 -1.64 5.55
C ARG A 50 -4.33 -2.15 6.98
N SER A 51 -4.98 -3.30 7.13
CA SER A 51 -5.18 -3.94 8.44
C SER A 51 -3.85 -4.25 9.15
N ALA A 52 -2.87 -4.78 8.42
CA ALA A 52 -1.55 -5.08 8.99
C ALA A 52 -0.80 -3.80 9.41
N GLN A 53 -0.95 -2.70 8.68
CA GLN A 53 -0.34 -1.42 9.07
C GLN A 53 -0.99 -0.82 10.32
N LEU A 54 -2.31 -0.92 10.44
CA LEU A 54 -3.05 -0.46 11.63
C LEU A 54 -2.76 -1.32 12.86
N GLU A 55 -2.58 -2.63 12.70
CA GLU A 55 -2.18 -3.53 13.78
C GLU A 55 -0.76 -3.22 14.28
N ASN A 56 0.14 -2.83 13.36
CA ASN A 56 1.54 -2.50 13.68
C ASN A 56 1.79 -0.99 13.80
N ILE A 57 0.77 -0.22 14.23
CA ILE A 57 0.83 1.24 14.22
C ILE A 57 1.97 1.82 15.07
N GLU A 58 2.33 1.16 16.17
CA GLU A 58 3.45 1.59 17.02
C GLU A 58 4.80 1.43 16.32
N VAL A 59 4.95 0.39 15.49
CA VAL A 59 6.12 0.21 14.64
C VAL A 59 6.18 1.33 13.61
N ARG A 60 5.05 1.65 12.99
CA ARG A 60 4.93 2.72 11.99
C ARG A 60 5.21 4.10 12.59
N ALA A 61 4.74 4.37 13.80
CA ALA A 61 4.96 5.63 14.51
C ALA A 61 6.46 5.92 14.68
N ARG A 62 7.27 4.90 15.00
CA ARG A 62 8.74 5.02 15.10
C ARG A 62 9.43 5.43 13.80
N TYR A 63 8.87 5.08 12.64
CA TYR A 63 9.44 5.45 11.34
C TYR A 63 9.08 6.87 10.89
N VAL A 64 7.99 7.43 11.43
CA VAL A 64 7.50 8.76 11.06
C VAL A 64 8.05 9.81 12.02
N SER A 65 7.90 9.62 13.33
CA SER A 65 8.49 10.44 14.38
C SER A 65 8.17 9.86 15.75
N ASP A 66 9.13 9.86 16.68
CA ASP A 66 8.94 9.50 18.10
C ASP A 66 7.81 10.29 18.80
N ARG A 67 7.36 11.40 18.21
CA ARG A 67 6.31 12.28 18.74
C ARG A 67 5.07 12.39 17.87
N ALA A 68 4.96 11.63 16.77
CA ALA A 68 3.79 11.71 15.91
C ALA A 68 2.54 11.23 16.67
N PRO A 69 1.45 12.01 16.71
CA PRO A 69 0.20 11.54 17.28
C PRO A 69 -0.28 10.28 16.56
N ARG A 70 -0.77 9.29 17.31
CA ARG A 70 -1.29 8.04 16.73
C ARG A 70 -2.30 8.29 15.60
N GLN A 71 -3.16 9.30 15.76
CA GLN A 71 -4.14 9.68 14.75
C GLN A 71 -3.49 10.10 13.42
N TYR A 72 -2.39 10.85 13.47
CA TYR A 72 -1.66 11.26 12.26
C TYR A 72 -1.13 10.05 11.48
N ILE A 73 -0.66 9.01 12.18
CA ILE A 73 -0.20 7.77 11.55
C ILE A 73 -1.36 7.00 10.91
N ILE A 74 -2.53 6.96 11.56
CA ILE A 74 -3.75 6.37 10.98
C ILE A 74 -4.11 7.12 9.70
N ASP A 75 -4.21 8.44 9.77
CA ASP A 75 -4.59 9.28 8.63
C ASP A 75 -3.63 9.08 7.45
N THR A 76 -2.32 8.96 7.73
CA THR A 76 -1.31 8.65 6.71
C THR A 76 -1.54 7.27 6.06
N ILE A 77 -1.83 6.24 6.85
CA ILE A 77 -2.13 4.89 6.32
C ILE A 77 -3.39 4.90 5.46
N GLU A 78 -4.42 5.65 5.88
CA GLU A 78 -5.66 5.80 5.10
C GLU A 78 -5.43 6.55 3.80
N ASP A 79 -4.67 7.65 3.81
CA ASP A 79 -4.35 8.40 2.60
C ASP A 79 -3.57 7.53 1.59
N GLU A 80 -2.56 6.79 2.07
CA GLU A 80 -1.82 5.83 1.26
C GLU A 80 -2.73 4.74 0.67
N TYR A 81 -3.66 4.21 1.47
CA TYR A 81 -4.64 3.23 1.03
C TYR A 81 -5.55 3.79 -0.07
N GLN A 82 -6.08 5.00 0.09
CA GLN A 82 -6.96 5.63 -0.92
C GLN A 82 -6.20 5.95 -2.21
N VAL A 83 -4.98 6.46 -2.12
CA VAL A 83 -4.12 6.70 -3.29
C VAL A 83 -3.85 5.40 -4.04
N ALA A 84 -3.55 4.32 -3.33
CA ALA A 84 -3.32 3.01 -3.94
C ALA A 84 -4.57 2.48 -4.65
N ARG A 85 -5.76 2.60 -4.02
CA ARG A 85 -7.04 2.25 -4.66
C ARG A 85 -7.28 3.04 -5.94
N GLN A 86 -7.07 4.36 -5.90
CA GLN A 86 -7.25 5.22 -7.07
C GLN A 86 -6.29 4.82 -8.21
N LYS A 87 -5.00 4.64 -7.91
CA LYS A 87 -3.99 4.18 -8.88
C LYS A 87 -4.36 2.81 -9.49
N LEU A 88 -4.90 1.91 -8.66
CA LEU A 88 -5.32 0.56 -9.06
C LEU A 88 -6.73 0.51 -9.69
N GLY A 89 -7.44 1.63 -9.80
CA GLY A 89 -8.76 1.71 -10.44
C GLY A 89 -9.87 1.00 -9.64
N LEU A 90 -9.79 1.08 -8.31
CA LEU A 90 -10.72 0.50 -7.33
C LEU A 90 -11.61 1.54 -6.66
#